data_AF-A0A9P9WUE4-F1
#
_entry.id   AF-A0A9P9WUE4-F1
#
_cell.length_a   1.000
_cell.length_b   1.000
_cell.length_c   1.000
_cell.angle_alpha   90.00
_cell.angle_beta   90.00
_cell.angle_gamma   90.00
#
_symmetry.space_group_name_H-M   'P 1'
#
loop_
_entity.id
_entity.type
_entity.pdbx_description
1 polymer ?
#
loop_
_entity_poly.entity_id
_entity_poly.type
_entity_poly.pdbx_seq_one_letter_code
_entity_poly.pdbx_strand_id
1 'polypeptide(L)'
;MHYIRLLRPALVNAANPDSPVVTLKLTITTDLGDAFLSPPDDAPVKLHFRFEAIHGRPGPLTESRQGLNDGTQHVSLKPLNGDGRGFALWKANMRVLKVDLRAPRAITNGSAAISVDVLDGRDGALVSARQTAFLLPWRAKEYGENQGLIAPLKVQLTDGQGADVAIREFQCQHTSKGGLRTLQVEEEIGESIARHIWDAGLVTAALVADGCCQRPGKKGQRVGFLRIDELLPIDKETTALNVLELGCGVGVLGIAIATFIYDAAKSQQAGLASGEATVLLTDLPEAEERARANIARFQSTGFIGEKASNLLYENLDWEDGAEGRFGPLITERFWNYIVLSDCTYNVDSFPVLVGTLSALHTHNLTRASVAAGEVVTTKVVLSTKPRHDSEKALFDLLEGADWTYRLIKSLPLPSLNGVDEVVEVYCLEKSDRSGQNSGESSKKRKTEEQDHQVSRPGKRAMGNTNQ
;
A
#
# COMPACT_ATOMS: atom_id res chain seq x y z
N MET A 1 1.96 -8.47 -9.03
CA MET A 1 3.18 -8.56 -8.16
C MET A 1 3.09 -9.85 -7.34
N HIS A 2 4.16 -10.32 -6.68
CA HIS A 2 4.10 -11.54 -5.85
C HIS A 2 4.53 -11.29 -4.40
N TYR A 3 4.18 -12.23 -3.52
CA TYR A 3 4.38 -12.14 -2.08
C TYR A 3 4.92 -13.47 -1.55
N ILE A 4 6.04 -13.42 -0.80
CA ILE A 4 6.45 -14.59 0.00
C ILE A 4 5.45 -14.73 1.14
N ARG A 5 4.75 -15.86 1.24
CA ARG A 5 3.79 -16.14 2.32
C ARG A 5 4.24 -17.34 3.13
N LEU A 6 3.92 -17.30 4.41
CA LEU A 6 4.09 -18.43 5.32
C LEU A 6 2.79 -19.22 5.33
N LEU A 7 2.85 -20.56 5.19
CA LEU A 7 1.67 -21.43 5.15
C LEU A 7 1.24 -21.95 6.52
N ARG A 8 2.11 -21.81 7.52
CA ARG A 8 1.88 -22.20 8.91
C ARG A 8 2.92 -21.54 9.81
N PRO A 9 2.63 -21.32 11.10
CA PRO A 9 3.64 -20.85 12.05
C PRO A 9 4.97 -21.61 11.93
N ALA A 10 6.08 -20.89 12.10
CA ALA A 10 7.41 -21.49 12.08
C ALA A 10 7.54 -22.55 13.17
N LEU A 11 8.11 -23.71 12.82
CA LEU A 11 8.35 -24.79 13.78
C LEU A 11 9.81 -24.75 14.23
N VAL A 12 10.04 -24.72 15.54
CA VAL A 12 11.38 -24.79 16.12
C VAL A 12 11.60 -26.18 16.72
N ASN A 13 12.60 -26.89 16.22
CA ASN A 13 13.11 -28.12 16.81
C ASN A 13 14.36 -27.80 17.64
N ALA A 14 14.22 -27.86 18.96
CA ALA A 14 15.27 -27.59 19.93
C ALA A 14 15.89 -28.88 20.53
N ALA A 15 15.76 -30.03 19.86
CA ALA A 15 16.36 -31.29 20.35
C ALA A 15 17.89 -31.20 20.53
N ASN A 16 18.55 -30.34 19.75
CA ASN A 16 19.91 -29.87 20.04
C ASN A 16 19.87 -28.38 20.43
N PRO A 17 19.95 -28.03 21.73
CA PRO A 17 19.84 -26.66 22.20
C PRO A 17 20.92 -25.70 21.68
N ASP A 18 22.10 -26.21 21.33
CA ASP A 18 23.21 -25.40 20.82
C ASP A 18 23.08 -25.12 19.32
N SER A 19 22.19 -25.84 18.64
CA SER A 19 21.97 -25.70 17.20
C SER A 19 20.51 -26.03 16.84
N PRO A 20 19.54 -25.22 17.32
CA PRO A 20 18.13 -25.42 17.00
C PRO A 20 17.88 -25.31 15.49
N VAL A 21 16.87 -26.04 15.01
CA VAL A 21 16.46 -26.04 13.61
C VAL A 21 15.09 -25.40 13.49
N VAL A 22 14.97 -24.39 12.63
CA VAL A 22 13.68 -23.77 12.29
C VAL A 22 13.20 -24.23 10.93
N THR A 23 11.98 -24.77 10.89
CA THR A 23 11.33 -25.16 9.65
C THR A 23 10.31 -24.09 9.24
N LEU A 24 10.49 -23.55 8.03
CA LEU A 24 9.53 -22.67 7.36
C LEU A 24 8.83 -23.43 6.22
N LYS A 25 7.53 -23.19 6.02
CA LYS A 25 6.79 -23.63 4.83
C LYS A 25 6.30 -22.40 4.08
N LEU A 26 6.92 -22.13 2.95
CA LEU A 26 6.72 -20.91 2.18
C LEU A 26 5.94 -21.21 0.90
N THR A 27 5.14 -20.24 0.47
CA THR A 27 4.63 -20.14 -0.90
C THR A 27 4.97 -18.77 -1.46
N ILE A 28 4.97 -18.61 -2.78
CA ILE A 28 5.07 -17.31 -3.44
C ILE A 28 3.88 -17.18 -4.38
N THR A 29 2.99 -16.25 -4.09
CA THR A 29 1.72 -16.06 -4.81
C THR A 29 1.42 -14.59 -5.05
N THR A 30 0.42 -14.30 -5.86
CA THR A 30 -0.23 -12.99 -5.96
C THR A 30 -0.91 -12.56 -4.64
N ASP A 31 -1.39 -11.33 -4.60
CA ASP A 31 -2.22 -10.76 -3.52
C ASP A 31 -3.48 -11.59 -3.24
N LEU A 32 -4.13 -12.11 -4.29
CA LEU A 32 -5.27 -13.02 -4.19
C LEU A 32 -4.92 -14.47 -3.83
N GLY A 33 -3.66 -14.88 -3.98
CA GLY A 33 -3.28 -16.29 -3.85
C GLY A 33 -3.76 -17.18 -5.00
N ASP A 34 -4.32 -16.60 -6.07
CA ASP A 34 -4.91 -17.28 -7.22
C ASP A 34 -3.86 -17.79 -8.23
N ALA A 35 -2.65 -17.24 -8.21
CA ALA A 35 -1.53 -17.69 -9.02
C ALA A 35 -0.25 -17.87 -8.19
N PHE A 36 0.42 -19.00 -8.39
CA PHE A 36 1.78 -19.23 -7.89
C PHE A 36 2.80 -18.56 -8.81
N LEU A 37 3.89 -18.08 -8.23
CA LEU A 37 5.02 -17.58 -9.02
C LEU A 37 5.59 -18.72 -9.86
N SER A 38 5.62 -18.53 -11.18
CA SER A 38 6.28 -19.41 -12.13
C SER A 38 7.34 -18.62 -12.88
N PRO A 39 8.59 -18.56 -12.36
CA PRO A 39 9.66 -17.85 -13.03
C PRO A 39 9.87 -18.40 -14.45
N PRO A 40 10.23 -17.56 -15.44
CA PRO A 40 10.51 -18.01 -16.80
C PRO A 40 11.64 -19.06 -16.81
N ASP A 41 11.57 -19.97 -17.79
CA ASP A 41 12.40 -21.18 -17.83
C ASP A 41 13.91 -20.87 -17.67
N ASP A 42 14.54 -21.60 -16.74
CA ASP A 42 15.94 -21.54 -16.28
C ASP A 42 16.38 -20.42 -15.30
N ALA A 43 15.48 -19.53 -14.86
CA ALA A 43 15.82 -18.47 -13.88
C ALA A 43 15.14 -18.66 -12.50
N PRO A 44 15.63 -19.57 -11.64
CA PRO A 44 15.03 -19.78 -10.32
C PRO A 44 15.27 -18.56 -9.40
N VAL A 45 14.26 -18.24 -8.61
CA VAL A 45 14.34 -17.17 -7.61
C VAL A 45 15.10 -17.67 -6.38
N LYS A 46 16.10 -16.91 -5.94
CA LYS A 46 16.94 -17.25 -4.79
C LYS A 46 16.36 -16.59 -3.54
N LEU A 47 16.09 -17.36 -2.50
CA LEU A 47 15.62 -16.86 -1.21
C LEU A 47 16.74 -16.90 -0.19
N HIS A 48 16.99 -15.77 0.47
CA HIS A 48 17.96 -15.65 1.55
C HIS A 48 17.24 -15.44 2.89
N PHE A 49 17.91 -15.86 3.97
CA PHE A 49 17.35 -15.88 5.31
C PHE A 49 18.27 -15.13 6.26
N ARG A 50 17.72 -14.21 7.05
CA ARG A 50 18.46 -13.43 8.05
C ARG A 50 17.80 -13.53 9.41
N PHE A 51 18.56 -13.93 10.40
CA PHE A 51 18.17 -13.95 11.80
C PHE A 51 18.46 -12.61 12.47
N GLU A 52 17.56 -12.19 13.35
CA GLU A 52 17.66 -11.02 14.20
C GLU A 52 17.18 -11.39 15.61
N ALA A 53 18.04 -11.18 16.61
CA ALA A 53 17.65 -11.31 18.02
C ALA A 53 17.07 -9.99 18.52
N ILE A 54 15.82 -10.03 19.00
CA ILE A 54 15.11 -8.87 19.52
C ILE A 54 15.39 -8.80 21.03
N HIS A 55 16.41 -8.05 21.43
CA HIS A 55 16.78 -7.91 22.84
C HIS A 55 15.81 -6.95 23.54
N GLY A 56 15.15 -7.39 24.61
CA GLY A 56 14.09 -6.63 25.28
C GLY A 56 14.58 -5.45 26.13
N ARG A 57 14.30 -4.22 25.68
CA ARG A 57 13.49 -3.15 26.34
C ARG A 57 13.62 -1.86 25.51
N PRO A 58 12.52 -1.17 25.12
CA PRO A 58 12.61 0.21 24.69
C PRO A 58 12.91 1.07 25.93
N GLY A 59 14.19 1.36 26.18
CA GLY A 59 14.57 2.45 27.05
C GLY A 59 14.28 3.79 26.36
N PRO A 60 14.07 4.89 27.10
CA PRO A 60 13.94 6.20 26.48
C PRO A 60 15.23 6.49 25.71
N LEU A 61 15.13 6.54 24.38
CA LEU A 61 16.23 6.90 23.50
C LEU A 61 16.49 8.40 23.68
N THR A 62 17.50 8.71 24.50
CA THR A 62 18.03 10.06 24.59
C THR A 62 18.58 10.47 23.23
N GLU A 63 18.20 11.68 22.80
CA GLU A 63 18.64 12.32 21.57
C GLU A 63 20.18 12.36 21.51
N SER A 64 20.77 11.55 20.63
CA SER A 64 22.06 11.79 19.93
C SER A 64 22.70 10.48 19.48
N ARG A 65 22.17 9.85 18.43
CA ARG A 65 22.99 8.95 17.59
C ARG A 65 22.70 9.16 16.11
N GLN A 66 23.36 10.18 15.55
CA GLN A 66 23.75 10.15 14.14
C GLN A 66 24.78 9.03 13.97
N GLY A 67 24.41 7.97 13.24
CA GLY A 67 25.29 6.85 12.92
C GLY A 67 24.56 5.52 13.06
N LEU A 68 24.22 4.92 11.92
CA LEU A 68 23.78 3.53 11.80
C LEU A 68 24.79 2.60 12.49
N ASN A 69 24.43 2.12 13.67
CA ASN A 69 24.90 0.89 14.30
C ASN A 69 23.90 0.62 15.43
N ASP A 70 22.67 0.26 15.04
CA ASP A 70 21.84 -0.49 15.97
C ASP A 70 22.59 -1.82 16.20
N GLY A 71 22.82 -2.19 17.46
CA GLY A 71 23.67 -3.33 17.83
C GLY A 71 23.08 -4.70 17.46
N THR A 72 22.05 -4.72 16.61
CA THR A 72 21.39 -5.89 16.05
C THR A 72 22.35 -6.64 15.13
N GLN A 73 22.98 -7.68 15.67
CA GLN A 73 23.73 -8.63 14.88
C GLN A 73 22.78 -9.42 13.97
N HIS A 74 22.78 -9.08 12.67
CA HIS A 74 22.12 -9.89 11.66
C HIS A 74 22.98 -11.10 11.32
N VAL A 75 22.41 -12.30 11.47
CA VAL A 75 23.10 -13.56 11.13
C VAL A 75 22.45 -14.17 9.90
N SER A 76 23.22 -14.35 8.82
CA SER A 76 22.72 -15.07 7.64
C SER A 76 22.52 -16.55 7.98
N LEU A 77 21.31 -17.06 7.75
CA LEU A 77 20.96 -18.46 7.99
C LEU A 77 21.09 -19.26 6.69
N LYS A 78 21.76 -20.42 6.77
CA LYS A 78 21.94 -21.32 5.63
C LYS A 78 20.88 -22.43 5.65
N PRO A 79 20.17 -22.66 4.54
CA PRO A 79 19.30 -23.83 4.39
C PRO A 79 20.06 -25.15 4.54
N LEU A 80 19.53 -26.06 5.36
CA LEU A 80 20.11 -27.39 5.61
C LEU A 80 19.79 -28.36 4.48
N ASN A 81 18.63 -28.21 3.86
CA ASN A 81 18.19 -28.98 2.71
C ASN A 81 18.64 -28.38 1.36
N GLY A 82 19.54 -27.40 1.39
CA GLY A 82 20.14 -26.79 0.21
C GLY A 82 21.45 -27.45 -0.23
N ASP A 83 21.98 -26.99 -1.35
CA ASP A 83 23.26 -27.42 -1.95
C ASP A 83 24.51 -26.73 -1.35
N GLY A 84 24.37 -26.12 -0.18
CA GLY A 84 25.44 -25.38 0.50
C GLY A 84 25.66 -23.94 0.01
N ARG A 85 24.91 -23.46 -1.00
CA ARG A 85 25.07 -22.10 -1.56
C ARG A 85 24.51 -20.95 -0.70
N GLY A 86 23.94 -21.25 0.47
CA GLY A 86 23.48 -20.25 1.45
C GLY A 86 22.12 -19.59 1.14
N PHE A 87 21.41 -20.09 0.13
CA PHE A 87 20.06 -19.67 -0.24
C PHE A 87 19.20 -20.89 -0.60
N ALA A 88 17.88 -20.72 -0.60
CA ALA A 88 16.94 -21.70 -1.15
C ALA A 88 16.52 -21.28 -2.56
N LEU A 89 16.12 -22.24 -3.40
CA LEU A 89 15.67 -21.97 -4.76
C LEU A 89 14.16 -22.19 -4.88
N TRP A 90 13.46 -21.17 -5.38
CA TRP A 90 12.11 -21.28 -5.89
C TRP A 90 12.16 -21.48 -7.41
N LYS A 91 11.50 -22.53 -7.90
CA LYS A 91 11.50 -22.94 -9.31
C LYS A 91 10.08 -22.86 -9.88
N ALA A 92 9.97 -22.85 -11.20
CA ALA A 92 8.68 -23.00 -11.89
C ALA A 92 7.92 -24.23 -11.37
N ASN A 93 6.59 -24.13 -11.32
CA ASN A 93 5.66 -25.15 -10.84
C ASN A 93 5.74 -25.50 -9.34
N MET A 94 6.57 -24.81 -8.55
CA MET A 94 6.54 -24.97 -7.10
C MET A 94 5.29 -24.32 -6.52
N ARG A 95 4.62 -25.05 -5.61
CA ARG A 95 3.52 -24.52 -4.79
C ARG A 95 3.93 -24.28 -3.34
N VAL A 96 4.89 -25.08 -2.87
CA VAL A 96 5.37 -25.05 -1.49
C VAL A 96 6.87 -25.27 -1.49
N LEU A 97 7.57 -24.44 -0.73
CA LEU A 97 8.97 -24.60 -0.40
C LEU A 97 9.09 -24.84 1.11
N LYS A 98 9.51 -26.05 1.50
CA LYS A 98 9.92 -26.34 2.88
C LYS A 98 11.40 -26.01 3.03
N VAL A 99 11.76 -25.20 4.01
CA VAL A 99 13.16 -24.85 4.32
C VAL A 99 13.45 -25.13 5.78
N ASP A 100 14.54 -25.87 6.03
CA ASP A 100 15.05 -26.12 7.38
C ASP A 100 16.31 -25.27 7.59
N LEU A 101 16.34 -24.44 8.62
CA LEU A 101 17.40 -23.46 8.90
C LEU A 101 18.06 -23.77 10.24
N ARG A 102 19.39 -23.90 10.27
CA ARG A 102 20.12 -23.87 11.55
C ARG A 102 20.10 -22.44 12.08
N ALA A 103 19.59 -22.24 13.29
CA ALA A 103 19.47 -20.93 13.90
C ALA A 103 20.30 -20.81 15.19
N PRO A 104 20.67 -19.59 15.61
CA PRO A 104 21.32 -19.37 16.90
C PRO A 104 20.43 -19.79 18.08
N ARG A 105 21.03 -20.19 19.21
CA ARG A 105 20.32 -20.54 20.46
C ARG A 105 19.38 -19.44 20.97
N ALA A 106 19.63 -18.18 20.62
CA ALA A 106 18.74 -17.06 20.93
C ALA A 106 17.32 -17.23 20.34
N ILE A 107 17.10 -18.11 19.35
CA ILE A 107 15.77 -18.35 18.81
C ILE A 107 14.83 -19.12 19.77
N THR A 108 15.39 -19.86 20.72
CA THR A 108 14.61 -20.67 21.67
C THR A 108 14.26 -19.92 22.95
N ASN A 109 14.84 -18.74 23.18
CA ASN A 109 14.65 -17.97 24.41
C ASN A 109 14.56 -16.47 24.08
N GLY A 110 13.43 -15.84 24.40
CA GLY A 110 13.15 -14.45 24.10
C GLY A 110 12.54 -14.24 22.71
N SER A 111 12.56 -12.99 22.25
CA SER A 111 12.00 -12.61 20.96
C SER A 111 13.08 -12.65 19.87
N ALA A 112 12.74 -13.22 18.73
CA ALA A 112 13.60 -13.29 17.56
C ALA A 112 12.78 -13.11 16.29
N ALA A 113 13.45 -12.81 15.18
CA ALA A 113 12.83 -12.78 13.88
C ALA A 113 13.72 -13.42 12.80
N ILE A 114 13.08 -14.02 11.81
CA ILE A 114 13.71 -14.48 10.57
C ILE A 114 13.13 -13.67 9.41
N SER A 115 13.96 -12.86 8.77
CA SER A 115 13.62 -12.22 7.50
C SER A 115 13.87 -13.20 6.36
N VAL A 116 12.88 -13.33 5.48
CA VAL A 116 12.91 -14.07 4.22
C VAL A 116 12.77 -13.07 3.08
N ASP A 117 13.74 -13.05 2.19
CA ASP A 117 13.79 -12.04 1.13
C ASP A 117 14.50 -12.62 -0.09
N VAL A 118 14.30 -12.00 -1.24
CA VAL A 118 14.89 -12.44 -2.49
C VAL A 118 16.32 -11.94 -2.57
N LEU A 119 17.24 -12.83 -2.98
CA LEU A 119 18.61 -12.48 -3.29
C LEU A 119 18.69 -12.08 -4.76
N ASP A 120 19.16 -10.86 -5.00
CA ASP A 120 19.41 -10.34 -6.34
C ASP A 120 20.41 -11.27 -7.08
N GLY A 121 19.97 -11.81 -8.22
CA GLY A 121 20.80 -12.63 -9.08
C GLY A 121 21.66 -11.71 -9.94
N ARG A 122 22.97 -12.00 -10.04
CA ARG A 122 23.89 -11.34 -10.99
C ARG A 122 23.15 -11.03 -12.30
N ASP A 123 23.05 -9.73 -12.59
CA ASP A 123 22.53 -9.03 -13.79
C ASP A 123 21.64 -7.80 -13.45
N GLY A 124 21.49 -7.45 -12.17
CA GLY A 124 20.95 -6.13 -11.77
C GLY A 124 19.44 -5.98 -11.91
N ALA A 125 18.71 -7.09 -11.95
CA ALA A 125 17.25 -7.09 -11.99
C ALA A 125 16.68 -6.91 -10.58
N LEU A 126 15.80 -5.92 -10.41
CA LEU A 126 15.06 -5.73 -9.16
C LEU A 126 14.11 -6.92 -8.93
N VAL A 127 14.20 -7.60 -7.78
CA VAL A 127 13.29 -8.75 -7.46
C VAL A 127 12.69 -8.68 -6.06
N SER A 128 13.14 -7.73 -5.21
CA SER A 128 12.58 -7.52 -3.86
C SER A 128 11.77 -6.23 -3.81
N ALA A 129 10.53 -6.32 -3.34
CA ALA A 129 9.69 -5.16 -3.06
C ALA A 129 9.98 -4.53 -1.69
N ARG A 130 11.10 -4.87 -1.03
CA ARG A 130 11.45 -4.29 0.28
C ARG A 130 11.46 -2.76 0.23
N GLN A 131 11.94 -2.15 -0.86
CA GLN A 131 11.85 -0.71 -1.04
C GLN A 131 10.60 -0.38 -1.87
N THR A 132 9.66 0.37 -1.30
CA THR A 132 8.42 0.74 -1.97
C THR A 132 8.66 1.64 -3.18
N ALA A 133 9.80 2.33 -3.25
CA ALA A 133 10.21 3.07 -4.43
C ALA A 133 10.21 2.19 -5.69
N PHE A 134 10.56 0.91 -5.60
CA PHE A 134 10.59 0.03 -6.78
C PHE A 134 9.20 -0.29 -7.35
N LEU A 135 8.13 -0.05 -6.59
CA LEU A 135 6.74 -0.16 -7.07
C LEU A 135 6.39 0.95 -8.07
N LEU A 136 7.18 2.03 -8.10
CA LEU A 136 6.91 3.20 -8.92
C LEU A 136 7.78 3.16 -10.20
N PRO A 137 7.18 3.17 -11.41
CA PRO A 137 7.93 2.99 -12.66
C PRO A 137 9.06 4.00 -12.87
N TRP A 138 8.86 5.26 -12.47
CA TRP A 138 9.87 6.31 -12.61
C TRP A 138 11.04 6.17 -11.65
N ARG A 139 10.85 5.50 -10.51
CA ARG A 139 11.91 5.17 -9.56
C ARG A 139 12.62 3.90 -9.99
N ALA A 140 11.89 2.86 -10.35
CA ALA A 140 12.46 1.60 -10.81
C ALA A 140 13.42 1.79 -11.99
N LYS A 141 13.08 2.66 -12.96
CA LYS A 141 13.95 3.03 -14.09
C LYS A 141 15.31 3.61 -13.69
N GLU A 142 15.44 4.19 -12.49
CA GLU A 142 16.73 4.68 -11.98
C GLU A 142 17.69 3.53 -11.64
N TYR A 143 17.17 2.31 -11.49
CA TYR A 143 17.90 1.13 -11.02
C TYR A 143 17.98 -0.01 -12.06
N GLY A 144 17.30 0.10 -13.20
CA GLY A 144 17.34 -0.88 -14.29
C GLY A 144 15.95 -1.23 -14.83
N GLU A 145 15.90 -2.20 -15.74
CA GLU A 145 14.63 -2.79 -16.15
C GLU A 145 14.08 -3.68 -15.03
N ASN A 146 12.81 -3.47 -14.69
CA ASN A 146 12.16 -4.20 -13.61
C ASN A 146 11.64 -5.53 -14.17
N GLN A 147 12.20 -6.65 -13.72
CA GLN A 147 11.74 -7.99 -14.10
C GLN A 147 10.54 -8.45 -13.26
N GLY A 148 10.06 -7.63 -12.32
CA GLY A 148 8.94 -7.88 -11.44
C GLY A 148 9.39 -8.04 -9.99
N LEU A 149 8.50 -7.73 -9.04
CA LEU A 149 8.86 -7.66 -7.62
C LEU A 149 8.17 -8.74 -6.78
N ILE A 150 8.88 -9.15 -5.72
CA ILE A 150 8.38 -10.07 -4.70
C ILE A 150 8.46 -9.38 -3.33
N ALA A 151 7.33 -9.28 -2.62
CA ALA A 151 7.28 -8.73 -1.28
C ALA A 151 8.00 -9.66 -0.28
N PRO A 152 8.96 -9.13 0.51
CA PRO A 152 9.66 -9.89 1.54
C PRO A 152 8.74 -10.19 2.72
N LEU A 153 9.17 -11.11 3.57
CA LEU A 153 8.46 -11.56 4.75
C LEU A 153 9.39 -11.55 5.97
N LYS A 154 8.89 -11.20 7.15
CA LYS A 154 9.56 -11.37 8.44
C LYS A 154 8.70 -12.25 9.33
N VAL A 155 9.30 -13.30 9.87
CA VAL A 155 8.65 -14.28 10.74
C VAL A 155 9.11 -14.02 12.17
N GLN A 156 8.19 -13.67 13.06
CA GLN A 156 8.49 -13.44 14.47
C GLN A 156 8.36 -14.74 15.27
N LEU A 157 9.28 -14.94 16.20
CA LEU A 157 9.26 -16.03 17.16
C LEU A 157 9.40 -15.47 18.58
N THR A 158 8.67 -16.07 19.51
CA THR A 158 8.78 -15.78 20.95
C THR A 158 8.97 -17.09 21.68
N ASP A 159 10.08 -17.22 22.40
CA ASP A 159 10.43 -18.43 23.17
C ASP A 159 10.36 -19.72 22.33
N GLY A 160 10.86 -19.64 21.09
CA GLY A 160 10.84 -20.75 20.13
C GLY A 160 9.46 -21.07 19.53
N GLN A 161 8.42 -20.29 19.82
CA GLN A 161 7.11 -20.42 19.20
C GLN A 161 6.99 -19.43 18.04
N GLY A 162 6.66 -19.92 16.85
CA GLY A 162 6.34 -19.06 15.71
C GLY A 162 4.98 -18.39 15.90
N ALA A 163 4.89 -17.11 15.54
CA ALA A 163 3.60 -16.41 15.53
C ALA A 163 2.67 -16.98 14.44
N ASP A 164 1.37 -16.77 14.64
CA ASP A 164 0.29 -16.97 13.66
C ASP A 164 0.18 -15.81 12.65
N VAL A 165 1.09 -14.85 12.73
CA VAL A 165 1.20 -13.72 11.81
C VAL A 165 2.55 -13.66 11.10
N ALA A 166 2.50 -13.02 9.95
CA ALA A 166 3.62 -12.64 9.10
C ALA A 166 3.80 -11.12 9.18
N ILE A 167 5.03 -10.63 9.31
CA ILE A 167 5.31 -9.18 9.27
C ILE A 167 5.85 -8.81 7.90
N ARG A 168 5.26 -7.80 7.29
CA ARG A 168 5.78 -7.10 6.12
C ARG A 168 6.53 -5.86 6.60
N GLU A 169 7.74 -5.68 6.10
CA GLU A 169 8.57 -4.52 6.41
C GLU A 169 9.01 -3.87 5.11
N PHE A 170 8.44 -2.69 4.84
CA PHE A 170 8.72 -1.92 3.64
C PHE A 170 9.50 -0.66 3.99
N GLN A 171 10.59 -0.43 3.26
CA GLN A 171 11.42 0.75 3.33
C GLN A 171 10.87 1.81 2.38
N CYS A 172 10.42 2.91 2.95
CA CYS A 172 9.82 4.02 2.22
C CYS A 172 10.82 5.16 1.96
N GLN A 173 12.07 4.82 1.61
CA GLN A 173 13.08 5.79 1.22
C GLN A 173 13.06 6.01 -0.29
N HIS A 174 12.55 7.17 -0.71
CA HIS A 174 12.38 7.50 -2.14
C HIS A 174 13.43 8.49 -2.67
N THR A 175 14.28 9.03 -1.80
CA THR A 175 15.42 9.87 -2.18
C THR A 175 16.63 9.60 -1.29
N SER A 176 17.84 9.75 -1.83
CA SER A 176 19.10 9.60 -1.08
C SER A 176 19.30 10.60 0.05
N LYS A 177 18.45 11.64 0.14
CA LYS A 177 18.47 12.68 1.18
C LYS A 177 17.27 12.59 2.13
N GLY A 178 16.33 11.69 1.88
CA GLY A 178 15.17 11.44 2.74
C GLY A 178 15.53 10.53 3.90
N GLY A 179 14.93 10.77 5.07
CA GLY A 179 15.02 9.84 6.19
C GLY A 179 14.37 8.51 5.79
N LEU A 180 15.02 7.40 6.14
CA LEU A 180 14.44 6.07 5.97
C LEU A 180 13.27 5.93 6.95
N ARG A 181 12.04 5.88 6.42
CA ARG A 181 10.86 5.45 7.17
C ARG A 181 10.52 4.03 6.79
N THR A 182 10.03 3.27 7.77
CA THR A 182 9.66 1.87 7.58
C THR A 182 8.17 1.72 7.84
N LEU A 183 7.46 1.12 6.89
CA LEU A 183 6.08 0.67 7.07
C LEU A 183 6.11 -0.79 7.50
N GLN A 184 5.61 -1.07 8.71
CA GLN A 184 5.47 -2.43 9.23
C GLN A 184 4.01 -2.79 9.40
N VAL A 185 3.61 -3.94 8.84
CA VAL A 185 2.22 -4.42 8.85
C VAL A 185 2.24 -5.92 9.07
N GLU A 186 1.41 -6.41 9.99
CA GLU A 186 1.10 -7.82 10.21
C GLU A 186 0.00 -8.27 9.25
N GLU A 187 0.22 -9.43 8.65
CA GLU A 187 -0.76 -10.23 7.93
C GLU A 187 -1.00 -11.52 8.71
N GLU A 188 -2.23 -12.03 8.71
CA GLU A 188 -2.49 -13.36 9.28
C GLU A 188 -1.93 -14.45 8.38
N ILE A 189 -1.39 -15.52 8.95
CA ILE A 189 -1.02 -16.71 8.18
C ILE A 189 -2.30 -17.48 7.79
N GLY A 190 -2.62 -17.57 6.51
CA GLY A 190 -3.76 -18.34 6.03
C GLY A 190 -4.43 -17.74 4.80
N GLU A 191 -5.72 -18.06 4.60
CA GLU A 191 -6.50 -17.68 3.41
C GLU A 191 -7.47 -16.50 3.63
N SER A 192 -7.37 -15.74 4.73
CA SER A 192 -8.30 -14.62 4.99
C SER A 192 -8.07 -13.42 4.08
N ILE A 193 -9.07 -13.08 3.26
CA ILE A 193 -9.05 -11.95 2.30
C ILE A 193 -8.84 -10.60 3.01
N ALA A 194 -9.45 -10.38 4.16
CA ALA A 194 -9.37 -9.12 4.90
C ALA A 194 -8.06 -8.93 5.68
N ARG A 195 -7.28 -10.01 5.86
CA ARG A 195 -6.11 -10.03 6.76
C ARG A 195 -4.77 -10.14 6.02
N HIS A 196 -4.74 -9.74 4.74
CA HIS A 196 -3.55 -9.61 3.91
C HIS A 196 -3.43 -8.22 3.28
N ILE A 197 -2.23 -7.89 2.80
CA ILE A 197 -1.95 -6.69 2.01
C ILE A 197 -2.35 -6.92 0.55
N TRP A 198 -2.99 -5.89 -0.01
CA TRP A 198 -3.42 -5.82 -1.40
C TRP A 198 -2.50 -4.93 -2.24
N ASP A 199 -2.39 -5.23 -3.53
CA ASP A 199 -1.53 -4.51 -4.49
C ASP A 199 -1.87 -3.01 -4.51
N ALA A 200 -3.16 -2.64 -4.59
CA ALA A 200 -3.56 -1.24 -4.69
C ALA A 200 -3.22 -0.42 -3.44
N GLY A 201 -3.40 -1.00 -2.25
CA GLY A 201 -3.07 -0.36 -0.98
C GLY A 201 -1.56 -0.11 -0.84
N LEU A 202 -0.74 -1.10 -1.20
CA LEU A 202 0.72 -0.98 -1.13
C LEU A 202 1.30 -0.01 -2.18
N VAL A 203 0.79 -0.04 -3.42
CA VAL A 203 1.21 0.91 -4.47
C VAL A 203 0.80 2.34 -4.11
N THR A 204 -0.40 2.53 -3.56
CA THR A 204 -0.86 3.86 -3.12
C THR A 204 -0.06 4.36 -1.91
N ALA A 205 0.32 3.48 -0.98
CA ALA A 205 1.26 3.81 0.09
C ALA A 205 2.62 4.29 -0.46
N ALA A 206 3.13 3.65 -1.52
CA ALA A 206 4.36 4.09 -2.20
C ALA A 206 4.20 5.47 -2.84
N LEU A 207 3.04 5.74 -3.48
CA LEU A 207 2.72 7.06 -4.04
C LEU A 207 2.70 8.16 -2.98
N VAL A 208 2.07 7.90 -1.83
CA VAL A 208 2.03 8.85 -0.70
C VAL A 208 3.46 9.17 -0.23
N ALA A 209 4.27 8.14 -0.01
CA ALA A 209 5.65 8.29 0.45
C ALA A 209 6.54 9.04 -0.56
N ASP A 210 6.43 8.72 -1.85
CA ASP A 210 7.20 9.37 -2.91
C ASP A 210 6.78 10.84 -3.10
N GLY A 211 5.47 11.11 -3.10
CA GLY A 211 4.90 12.45 -3.26
C GLY A 211 5.39 13.43 -2.18
N CYS A 212 5.52 12.96 -0.93
CA CYS A 212 6.02 13.75 0.20
C CYS A 212 7.52 14.11 0.10
N CYS A 213 8.31 13.32 -0.64
CA CYS A 213 9.76 13.53 -0.75
C CYS A 213 10.13 14.63 -1.78
N GLN A 214 9.16 15.20 -2.49
CA GLN A 214 9.42 16.14 -3.58
C GLN A 214 9.45 17.59 -3.07
N ARG A 215 10.37 18.40 -3.63
CA ARG A 215 10.47 19.84 -3.31
C ARG A 215 9.75 20.67 -4.38
N PRO A 216 8.92 21.65 -4.00
CA PRO A 216 8.37 22.63 -4.94
C PRO A 216 9.51 23.34 -5.70
N GLY A 217 9.41 23.45 -7.02
CA GLY A 217 10.23 24.40 -7.82
C GLY A 217 11.54 23.90 -8.42
N LYS A 218 11.91 22.61 -8.34
CA LYS A 218 13.01 22.10 -9.18
C LYS A 218 12.51 21.94 -10.62
N LYS A 219 12.93 22.87 -11.50
CA LYS A 219 12.78 22.76 -12.96
C LYS A 219 13.42 21.45 -13.43
N GLY A 220 12.56 20.52 -13.83
CA GLY A 220 12.91 19.13 -14.10
C GLY A 220 11.85 18.18 -13.55
N GLN A 221 10.56 18.46 -13.79
CA GLN A 221 9.52 17.45 -13.63
C GLN A 221 9.94 16.26 -14.49
N ARG A 222 10.33 15.13 -13.88
CA ARG A 222 10.48 13.93 -14.69
C ARG A 222 9.06 13.47 -15.06
N VAL A 223 8.90 13.04 -16.30
CA VAL A 223 7.63 12.56 -16.81
C VAL A 223 7.16 11.38 -15.96
N GLY A 224 5.92 11.43 -15.49
CA GLY A 224 5.28 10.31 -14.80
C GLY A 224 5.22 10.38 -13.28
N PHE A 225 5.82 11.36 -12.59
CA PHE A 225 5.64 11.52 -11.14
C PHE A 225 4.19 11.85 -10.73
N LEU A 226 3.86 11.60 -9.46
CA LEU A 226 2.67 12.13 -8.80
C LEU A 226 3.11 13.02 -7.64
N ARG A 227 2.63 14.27 -7.59
CA ARG A 227 2.82 15.13 -6.43
C ARG A 227 1.78 14.80 -5.36
N ILE A 228 2.14 14.96 -4.09
CA ILE A 228 1.20 14.64 -3.00
C ILE A 228 -0.06 15.52 -3.03
N ASP A 229 0.01 16.75 -3.54
CA ASP A 229 -1.16 17.64 -3.69
C ASP A 229 -2.13 17.19 -4.80
N GLU A 230 -1.70 16.31 -5.70
CA GLU A 230 -2.61 15.69 -6.69
C GLU A 230 -3.43 14.55 -6.07
N LEU A 231 -2.96 13.96 -4.97
CA LEU A 231 -3.60 12.84 -4.28
C LEU A 231 -4.36 13.30 -3.02
N LEU A 232 -3.70 14.09 -2.18
CA LEU A 232 -4.21 14.65 -0.92
C LEU A 232 -3.90 16.15 -0.89
N PRO A 233 -4.65 17.00 -1.61
CA PRO A 233 -4.48 18.46 -1.54
C PRO A 233 -4.76 18.99 -0.13
N ILE A 234 -3.79 19.66 0.48
CA ILE A 234 -3.94 20.21 1.84
C ILE A 234 -3.79 21.73 1.74
N ASP A 235 -4.89 22.43 1.99
CA ASP A 235 -4.91 23.90 1.95
C ASP A 235 -4.01 24.48 3.05
N LYS A 236 -3.46 25.67 2.81
CA LYS A 236 -2.50 26.29 3.74
C LYS A 236 -3.12 26.61 5.09
N GLU A 237 -4.40 26.92 5.06
CA GLU A 237 -5.30 27.23 6.15
C GLU A 237 -5.74 25.97 6.92
N THR A 238 -5.43 24.78 6.43
CA THR A 238 -5.76 23.51 7.11
C THR A 238 -4.99 23.41 8.43
N THR A 239 -5.71 23.53 9.54
CA THR A 239 -5.16 23.40 10.90
C THR A 239 -5.34 22.02 11.50
N ALA A 240 -6.31 21.24 11.01
CA ALA A 240 -6.56 19.84 11.37
C ALA A 240 -6.88 19.01 10.13
N LEU A 241 -6.42 17.76 10.09
CA LEU A 241 -6.56 16.88 8.92
C LEU A 241 -7.07 15.50 9.34
N ASN A 242 -8.29 15.17 8.93
CA ASN A 242 -8.97 13.93 9.26
C ASN A 242 -9.14 13.07 8.01
N VAL A 243 -8.64 11.83 8.07
CA VAL A 243 -8.72 10.83 6.99
C VAL A 243 -9.47 9.60 7.49
N LEU A 244 -10.50 9.18 6.76
CA LEU A 244 -11.27 7.96 7.02
C LEU A 244 -10.91 6.90 5.98
N GLU A 245 -10.48 5.72 6.40
CA GLU A 245 -10.28 4.58 5.50
C GLU A 245 -11.46 3.61 5.59
N LEU A 246 -12.10 3.31 4.46
CA LEU A 246 -13.15 2.29 4.34
C LEU A 246 -12.56 0.97 3.85
N GLY A 247 -12.90 -0.14 4.50
CA GLY A 247 -12.41 -1.46 4.14
C GLY A 247 -10.89 -1.56 4.29
N CYS A 248 -10.36 -1.19 5.46
CA CYS A 248 -8.93 -1.06 5.67
C CYS A 248 -8.16 -2.39 5.64
N GLY A 249 -8.83 -3.53 5.87
CA GLY A 249 -8.21 -4.82 6.12
C GLY A 249 -7.14 -4.72 7.21
N VAL A 250 -5.88 -5.00 6.85
CA VAL A 250 -4.72 -4.85 7.75
C VAL A 250 -4.25 -3.40 7.98
N GLY A 251 -4.81 -2.42 7.27
CA GLY A 251 -4.55 -0.99 7.45
C GLY A 251 -3.36 -0.42 6.68
N VAL A 252 -2.89 -1.10 5.62
CA VAL A 252 -1.64 -0.72 4.92
C VAL A 252 -1.64 0.73 4.42
N LEU A 253 -2.75 1.20 3.83
CA LEU A 253 -2.84 2.54 3.26
C LEU A 253 -3.01 3.59 4.36
N GLY A 254 -3.93 3.40 5.31
CA GLY A 254 -4.12 4.33 6.41
C GLY A 254 -2.90 4.47 7.33
N ILE A 255 -2.17 3.38 7.60
CA ILE A 255 -0.89 3.44 8.33
C ILE A 255 0.17 4.21 7.53
N ALA A 256 0.22 4.03 6.21
CA ALA A 256 1.12 4.80 5.36
C ALA A 256 0.75 6.30 5.37
N ILE A 257 -0.53 6.63 5.28
CA ILE A 257 -1.00 8.02 5.39
C ILE A 257 -0.61 8.59 6.74
N ALA A 258 -0.94 7.91 7.85
CA ALA A 258 -0.54 8.31 9.20
C ALA A 258 0.98 8.54 9.33
N THR A 259 1.78 7.68 8.70
CA THR A 259 3.24 7.79 8.66
C THR A 259 3.73 9.06 7.96
N PHE A 260 3.03 9.51 6.91
CA PHE A 260 3.50 10.56 5.99
C PHE A 260 2.67 11.86 6.03
N ILE A 261 1.60 11.93 6.80
CA ILE A 261 0.63 13.03 6.74
C ILE A 261 1.23 14.40 7.06
N TYR A 262 2.14 14.48 8.04
CA TYR A 262 2.85 15.73 8.34
C TYR A 262 3.90 16.09 7.29
N ASP A 263 4.50 15.10 6.63
CA ASP A 263 5.40 15.37 5.50
C ASP A 263 4.59 15.89 4.30
N ALA A 264 3.39 15.35 4.07
CA ALA A 264 2.45 15.83 3.06
C ALA A 264 2.07 17.30 3.33
N ALA A 265 1.59 17.60 4.54
CA ALA A 265 1.22 18.96 4.94
C ALA A 265 2.40 19.94 4.81
N LYS A 266 3.60 19.55 5.29
CA LYS A 266 4.81 20.37 5.19
C LYS A 266 5.22 20.64 3.75
N SER A 267 5.15 19.63 2.87
CA SER A 267 5.51 19.79 1.45
C SER A 267 4.59 20.79 0.73
N GLN A 268 3.36 20.94 1.21
CA GLN A 268 2.33 21.84 0.69
C GLN A 268 2.25 23.18 1.44
N GLN A 269 3.15 23.42 2.41
CA GLN A 269 3.19 24.63 3.25
C GLN A 269 1.93 24.82 4.12
N ALA A 270 1.26 23.73 4.48
CA ALA A 270 0.11 23.77 5.38
C ALA A 270 0.53 23.90 6.85
N GLY A 271 -0.26 24.66 7.62
CA GLY A 271 -0.03 24.98 9.04
C GLY A 271 -0.42 23.88 10.03
N LEU A 272 -0.39 22.61 9.62
CA LEU A 272 -0.84 21.47 10.44
C LEU A 272 0.06 21.29 11.68
N ALA A 273 -0.49 21.57 12.86
CA ALA A 273 0.19 21.40 14.14
C ALA A 273 0.24 19.92 14.54
N SER A 274 1.19 19.55 15.40
CA SER A 274 1.25 18.18 15.90
C SER A 274 0.02 17.82 16.72
N GLY A 275 -0.47 16.60 16.54
CA GLY A 275 -1.64 16.06 17.21
C GLY A 275 -2.95 16.36 16.47
N GLU A 276 -2.93 17.24 15.47
CA GLU A 276 -4.11 17.68 14.73
C GLU A 276 -4.40 16.84 13.47
N ALA A 277 -3.62 15.79 13.25
CA ALA A 277 -3.83 14.81 12.19
C ALA A 277 -4.47 13.54 12.75
N THR A 278 -5.61 13.13 12.21
CA THR A 278 -6.27 11.88 12.58
C THR A 278 -6.53 11.00 11.37
N VAL A 279 -6.19 9.71 11.49
CA VAL A 279 -6.54 8.67 10.52
C VAL A 279 -7.39 7.64 11.25
N LEU A 280 -8.60 7.39 10.76
CA LEU A 280 -9.51 6.37 11.29
C LEU A 280 -9.63 5.23 10.29
N LEU A 281 -9.23 4.05 10.73
CA LEU A 281 -9.38 2.81 9.99
C LEU A 281 -10.75 2.21 10.27
N THR A 282 -11.46 1.76 9.23
CA THR A 282 -12.75 1.08 9.39
C THR A 282 -12.86 -0.16 8.51
N ASP A 283 -13.49 -1.18 9.06
CA ASP A 283 -13.78 -2.45 8.38
C ASP A 283 -14.87 -3.21 9.16
N LEU A 284 -15.20 -4.41 8.69
CA LEU A 284 -16.02 -5.38 9.42
C LEU A 284 -15.26 -5.91 10.66
N PRO A 285 -15.99 -6.47 11.65
CA PRO A 285 -15.38 -7.04 12.85
C PRO A 285 -14.30 -8.11 12.60
N GLU A 286 -14.32 -8.76 11.44
CA GLU A 286 -13.29 -9.74 11.04
C GLU A 286 -11.87 -9.13 11.00
N ALA A 287 -11.72 -7.88 10.55
CA ALA A 287 -10.40 -7.25 10.40
C ALA A 287 -9.91 -6.57 11.68
N GLU A 288 -10.80 -6.32 12.65
CA GLU A 288 -10.53 -5.51 13.85
C GLU A 288 -9.27 -5.92 14.59
N GLU A 289 -9.12 -7.22 14.86
CA GLU A 289 -7.99 -7.73 15.63
C GLU A 289 -6.65 -7.38 14.96
N ARG A 290 -6.56 -7.60 13.64
CA ARG A 290 -5.33 -7.37 12.87
C ARG A 290 -5.08 -5.89 12.65
N ALA A 291 -6.11 -5.11 12.33
CA ALA A 291 -6.01 -3.66 12.21
C ALA A 291 -5.51 -3.04 13.52
N ARG A 292 -6.08 -3.41 14.67
CA ARG A 292 -5.65 -2.91 15.99
C ARG A 292 -4.23 -3.34 16.35
N ALA A 293 -3.83 -4.58 16.04
CA ALA A 293 -2.45 -5.04 16.23
C ALA A 293 -1.47 -4.16 15.44
N ASN A 294 -1.82 -3.81 14.20
CA ASN A 294 -1.01 -2.94 13.35
C ASN A 294 -0.97 -1.49 13.83
N ILE A 295 -2.07 -0.97 14.39
CA ILE A 295 -2.07 0.33 15.08
C ILE A 295 -1.11 0.31 16.27
N ALA A 296 -1.16 -0.73 17.12
CA ALA A 296 -0.27 -0.86 18.26
C ALA A 296 1.21 -0.98 17.83
N ARG A 297 1.47 -1.65 16.70
CA ARG A 297 2.79 -1.73 16.08
C ARG A 297 3.27 -0.37 15.56
N PHE A 298 2.40 0.38 14.88
CA PHE A 298 2.69 1.75 14.45
C PHE A 298 3.05 2.65 15.63
N GLN A 299 2.31 2.55 16.74
CA GLN A 299 2.56 3.33 17.95
C GLN A 299 3.86 2.92 18.67
N SER A 300 4.20 1.63 18.68
CA SER A 300 5.38 1.09 19.39
C SER A 300 6.69 1.20 18.62
N THR A 301 6.67 1.23 17.29
CA THR A 301 7.86 1.34 16.43
C THR A 301 8.46 2.76 16.40
N GLY A 302 7.93 3.67 17.20
CA GLY A 302 8.64 4.87 17.59
C GLY A 302 8.78 5.89 16.46
N PHE A 303 7.67 6.49 16.05
CA PHE A 303 7.69 7.93 15.78
C PHE A 303 7.97 8.66 17.10
N ILE A 304 9.19 8.50 17.65
CA ILE A 304 9.67 9.27 18.79
C ILE A 304 9.91 10.68 18.26
N GLY A 305 8.89 11.50 18.39
CA GLY A 305 8.89 12.90 18.04
C GLY A 305 7.50 13.48 18.30
N GLU A 306 7.45 14.77 18.61
CA GLU A 306 6.24 15.57 18.81
C GLU A 306 5.41 15.72 17.52
N LYS A 307 5.24 14.69 16.66
CA LYS A 307 4.53 14.74 15.35
C LYS A 307 3.94 13.38 14.92
N ALA A 308 3.36 12.62 15.85
CA ALA A 308 2.58 11.43 15.48
C ALA A 308 1.13 11.83 15.15
N SER A 309 0.53 11.19 14.14
CA SER A 309 -0.91 11.32 13.89
C SER A 309 -1.69 10.39 14.80
N ASN A 310 -2.91 10.77 15.16
CA ASN A 310 -3.82 9.89 15.87
C ASN A 310 -4.30 8.81 14.90
N LEU A 311 -3.88 7.56 15.11
CA LEU A 311 -4.35 6.43 14.33
C LEU A 311 -5.35 5.63 15.17
N LEU A 312 -6.58 5.53 14.68
CA LEU A 312 -7.73 4.99 15.39
C LEU A 312 -8.39 3.86 14.58
N TYR A 313 -9.24 3.08 15.23
CA TYR A 313 -10.04 2.03 14.57
C TYR A 313 -11.46 1.97 15.14
N GLU A 314 -12.43 1.82 14.24
CA GLU A 314 -13.84 1.55 14.53
C GLU A 314 -14.43 0.60 13.49
N ASN A 315 -15.33 -0.31 13.89
CA ASN A 315 -16.02 -1.16 12.93
C ASN A 315 -17.06 -0.35 12.13
N LEU A 316 -17.15 -0.60 10.83
CA LEU A 316 -18.18 -0.06 9.95
C LEU A 316 -18.60 -1.13 8.93
N ASP A 317 -19.84 -1.58 9.05
CA ASP A 317 -20.51 -2.30 7.97
C ASP A 317 -21.05 -1.27 6.96
N TRP A 318 -20.82 -1.48 5.67
CA TRP A 318 -21.31 -0.56 4.63
C TRP A 318 -22.83 -0.60 4.47
N GLU A 319 -23.50 -1.67 4.90
CA GLU A 319 -24.97 -1.69 4.99
C GLU A 319 -25.44 -0.65 6.03
N ASP A 320 -24.81 -0.62 7.20
CA ASP A 320 -25.07 0.39 8.23
C ASP A 320 -24.65 1.79 7.76
N GLY A 321 -23.49 1.88 7.12
CA GLY A 321 -22.94 3.12 6.58
C GLY A 321 -23.85 3.74 5.52
N ALA A 322 -24.46 2.94 4.65
CA ALA A 322 -25.39 3.40 3.61
C ALA A 322 -26.65 4.03 4.20
N GLU A 323 -27.05 3.58 5.39
CA GLU A 323 -28.17 4.13 6.14
C GLU A 323 -27.76 5.30 7.06
N GLY A 324 -26.50 5.74 7.00
CA GLY A 324 -25.96 6.80 7.84
C GLY A 324 -25.78 6.42 9.32
N ARG A 325 -25.82 5.12 9.63
CA ARG A 325 -25.51 4.61 10.98
C ARG A 325 -24.00 4.52 11.15
N PHE A 326 -23.44 5.57 11.72
CA PHE A 326 -22.02 5.68 11.99
C PHE A 326 -21.71 5.56 13.48
N GLY A 327 -20.57 4.96 13.81
CA GLY A 327 -20.09 4.87 15.18
C GLY A 327 -19.60 6.21 15.75
N PRO A 328 -19.31 6.26 17.07
CA PRO A 328 -18.85 7.47 17.73
C PRO A 328 -17.60 8.10 17.10
N LEU A 329 -16.63 7.32 16.61
CA LEU A 329 -15.40 7.90 16.05
C LEU A 329 -15.62 8.55 14.69
N ILE A 330 -16.43 7.94 13.82
CA ILE A 330 -16.84 8.54 12.55
C ILE A 330 -17.64 9.81 12.79
N THR A 331 -18.59 9.77 13.73
CA THR A 331 -19.50 10.90 13.96
C THR A 331 -18.83 12.11 14.62
N GLU A 332 -17.69 11.95 15.28
CA GLU A 332 -17.04 13.02 16.06
C GLU A 332 -16.56 14.22 15.22
N ARG A 333 -16.24 14.02 13.94
CA ARG A 333 -15.48 15.00 13.15
C ARG A 333 -15.91 15.09 11.70
N PHE A 334 -15.49 16.18 11.06
CA PHE A 334 -15.50 16.34 9.61
C PHE A 334 -14.34 15.54 9.00
N TRP A 335 -14.59 14.82 7.91
CA TRP A 335 -13.58 14.03 7.20
C TRP A 335 -13.11 14.76 5.94
N ASN A 336 -11.86 15.24 5.95
CA ASN A 336 -11.27 15.91 4.80
C ASN A 336 -11.09 14.96 3.62
N TYR A 337 -10.72 13.72 3.93
CA TYR A 337 -10.53 12.66 2.95
C TYR A 337 -11.18 11.37 3.42
N ILE A 338 -11.81 10.69 2.47
CA ILE A 338 -12.14 9.28 2.57
C ILE A 338 -11.18 8.54 1.64
N VAL A 339 -10.61 7.44 2.08
CA VAL A 339 -9.70 6.62 1.27
C VAL A 339 -10.17 5.18 1.29
N LEU A 340 -9.94 4.46 0.20
CA LEU A 340 -10.21 3.03 0.10
C LEU A 340 -9.30 2.41 -0.96
N SER A 341 -8.88 1.17 -0.72
CA SER A 341 -7.95 0.46 -1.59
C SER A 341 -8.38 -0.98 -1.82
N ASP A 342 -8.52 -1.37 -3.09
CA ASP A 342 -8.93 -2.73 -3.52
C ASP A 342 -10.28 -3.19 -2.94
N CYS A 343 -11.20 -2.25 -2.73
CA CYS A 343 -12.56 -2.50 -2.24
C CYS A 343 -13.59 -2.75 -3.36
N THR A 344 -13.15 -2.94 -4.61
CA THR A 344 -14.04 -3.02 -5.80
C THR A 344 -14.23 -4.43 -6.36
N TYR A 345 -13.71 -5.46 -5.68
CA TYR A 345 -13.75 -6.84 -6.19
C TYR A 345 -15.14 -7.48 -6.15
N ASN A 346 -16.02 -7.03 -5.24
CA ASN A 346 -17.39 -7.54 -5.10
C ASN A 346 -18.41 -6.54 -5.64
N VAL A 347 -18.94 -6.81 -6.83
CA VAL A 347 -19.92 -5.94 -7.51
C VAL A 347 -21.24 -5.80 -6.74
N ASP A 348 -21.61 -6.81 -5.96
CA ASP A 348 -22.83 -6.79 -5.15
C ASP A 348 -22.74 -5.75 -4.02
N SER A 349 -21.52 -5.40 -3.60
CA SER A 349 -21.28 -4.38 -2.57
C SER A 349 -21.29 -2.94 -3.11
N PHE A 350 -21.37 -2.72 -4.43
CA PHE A 350 -21.29 -1.36 -4.98
C PHE A 350 -22.43 -0.44 -4.56
N PRO A 351 -23.71 -0.87 -4.55
CA PRO A 351 -24.80 0.01 -4.13
C PRO A 351 -24.62 0.51 -2.69
N VAL A 352 -24.19 -0.37 -1.78
CA VAL A 352 -24.02 -0.04 -0.35
C VAL A 352 -22.75 0.76 -0.09
N LEU A 353 -21.70 0.55 -0.89
CA LEU A 353 -20.51 1.40 -0.88
C LEU A 353 -20.84 2.83 -1.32
N VAL A 354 -21.53 3.00 -2.46
CA VAL A 354 -21.95 4.32 -2.96
C VAL A 354 -22.94 4.99 -2.00
N GLY A 355 -23.82 4.21 -1.38
CA GLY A 355 -24.69 4.66 -0.30
C GLY A 355 -23.89 5.19 0.89
N THR A 356 -22.89 4.43 1.36
CA THR A 356 -22.01 4.82 2.47
C THR A 356 -21.25 6.11 2.17
N LEU A 357 -20.65 6.23 0.97
CA LEU A 357 -19.97 7.45 0.55
C LEU A 357 -20.94 8.66 0.57
N SER A 358 -22.16 8.47 0.06
CA SER A 358 -23.19 9.52 0.04
C SER A 358 -23.69 9.91 1.43
N ALA A 359 -23.80 8.96 2.35
CA ALA A 359 -24.12 9.22 3.74
C ALA A 359 -22.97 9.95 4.46
N LEU A 360 -21.71 9.59 4.19
CA LEU A 360 -20.54 10.32 4.68
C LEU A 360 -20.45 11.74 4.13
N HIS A 361 -20.87 11.96 2.88
CA HIS A 361 -21.02 13.31 2.34
C HIS A 361 -22.06 14.11 3.13
N THR A 362 -23.25 13.54 3.36
CA THR A 362 -24.28 14.16 4.21
C THR A 362 -23.75 14.47 5.61
N HIS A 363 -23.02 13.55 6.24
CA HIS A 363 -22.36 13.77 7.52
C HIS A 363 -21.40 14.95 7.48
N ASN A 364 -20.54 15.03 6.46
CA ASN A 364 -19.63 16.16 6.26
C ASN A 364 -20.37 17.50 6.12
N LEU A 365 -21.52 17.53 5.43
CA LEU A 365 -22.36 18.75 5.37
C LEU A 365 -22.82 19.20 6.76
N THR A 366 -23.21 18.26 7.63
CA THR A 366 -23.65 18.59 9.01
C THR A 366 -22.51 19.05 9.92
N ARG A 367 -21.28 18.62 9.63
CA ARG A 367 -20.08 18.92 10.44
C ARG A 367 -19.31 20.13 9.96
N ALA A 368 -19.51 20.57 8.72
CA ALA A 368 -18.90 21.78 8.23
C ALA A 368 -19.41 22.99 9.04
N SER A 369 -18.49 23.74 9.65
CA SER A 369 -18.79 25.06 10.21
C SER A 369 -18.86 26.05 9.05
N VAL A 370 -19.97 26.02 8.30
CA VAL A 370 -20.11 26.82 7.10
C VAL A 370 -20.38 28.26 7.52
N ALA A 371 -19.38 29.15 7.39
CA ALA A 371 -19.65 30.56 7.21
C ALA A 371 -20.50 30.70 5.94
N ALA A 372 -21.60 31.47 6.00
CA ALA A 372 -22.59 31.52 4.93
C ALA A 372 -21.94 31.73 3.55
N GLY A 373 -21.93 30.68 2.71
CA GLY A 373 -21.48 30.74 1.32
C GLY A 373 -20.37 29.76 0.90
N GLU A 374 -19.75 28.99 1.81
CA GLU A 374 -18.74 28.00 1.40
C GLU A 374 -19.35 26.68 0.92
N VAL A 375 -18.88 26.21 -0.25
CA VAL A 375 -19.29 24.92 -0.84
C VAL A 375 -18.52 23.80 -0.15
N VAL A 376 -19.23 22.95 0.56
CA VAL A 376 -18.65 21.74 1.16
C VAL A 376 -18.48 20.69 0.08
N THR A 377 -17.25 20.18 -0.05
CA THR A 377 -16.92 19.08 -0.97
C THR A 377 -16.34 17.91 -0.19
N THR A 378 -16.93 16.72 -0.37
CA THR A 378 -16.35 15.47 0.12
C THR A 378 -15.44 14.88 -0.94
N LYS A 379 -14.20 14.57 -0.56
CA LYS A 379 -13.18 14.02 -1.44
C LYS A 379 -12.88 12.57 -1.07
N VAL A 380 -12.82 11.72 -2.08
CA VAL A 380 -12.51 10.30 -1.94
C VAL A 380 -11.30 9.95 -2.81
N VAL A 381 -10.32 9.25 -2.24
CA VAL A 381 -9.24 8.62 -2.99
C VAL A 381 -9.53 7.13 -3.07
N LEU A 382 -9.89 6.66 -4.25
CA LEU A 382 -10.14 5.26 -4.54
C LEU A 382 -8.93 4.69 -5.29
N SER A 383 -8.28 3.68 -4.75
CA SER A 383 -7.28 2.90 -5.48
C SER A 383 -7.78 1.48 -5.71
N THR A 384 -7.59 0.95 -6.91
CA THR A 384 -8.04 -0.40 -7.25
C THR A 384 -7.12 -1.04 -8.28
N LYS A 385 -6.98 -2.35 -8.22
CA LYS A 385 -6.48 -3.20 -9.28
C LYS A 385 -7.70 -3.77 -10.02
N PRO A 386 -8.04 -3.27 -11.23
CA PRO A 386 -9.15 -3.82 -11.99
C PRO A 386 -8.91 -5.29 -12.33
N ARG A 387 -9.84 -6.17 -11.96
CA ARG A 387 -9.77 -7.62 -12.19
C ARG A 387 -10.79 -8.07 -13.23
N HIS A 388 -11.94 -7.42 -13.31
CA HIS A 388 -12.98 -7.75 -14.27
C HIS A 388 -13.74 -6.51 -14.77
N ASP A 389 -14.24 -6.56 -16.01
CA ASP A 389 -14.99 -5.44 -16.62
C ASP A 389 -16.25 -5.05 -15.84
N SER A 390 -16.82 -5.97 -15.07
CA SER A 390 -17.98 -5.70 -14.21
C SER A 390 -17.71 -4.66 -13.13
N GLU A 391 -16.45 -4.43 -12.75
CA GLU A 391 -16.08 -3.40 -11.78
C GLU A 391 -16.37 -1.97 -12.30
N LYS A 392 -16.49 -1.81 -13.61
CA LYS A 392 -16.86 -0.53 -14.23
C LYS A 392 -18.25 -0.05 -13.81
N ALA A 393 -19.15 -0.96 -13.41
CA ALA A 393 -20.49 -0.64 -12.92
C ALA A 393 -20.48 0.27 -11.66
N LEU A 394 -19.39 0.29 -10.91
CA LEU A 394 -19.22 1.22 -9.78
C LEU A 394 -19.32 2.68 -10.23
N PHE A 395 -18.72 3.01 -11.39
CA PHE A 395 -18.68 4.38 -11.89
C PHE A 395 -20.04 4.88 -12.36
N ASP A 396 -20.85 4.01 -12.96
CA ASP A 396 -22.24 4.32 -13.31
C ASP A 396 -23.09 4.62 -12.06
N LEU A 397 -22.88 3.86 -10.97
CA LEU A 397 -23.57 4.09 -9.70
C LEU A 397 -23.11 5.39 -9.02
N LEU A 398 -21.81 5.70 -9.08
CA LEU A 398 -21.26 6.97 -8.60
C LEU A 398 -21.89 8.16 -9.32
N GLU A 399 -21.94 8.13 -10.66
CA GLU A 399 -22.58 9.19 -11.46
C GLU A 399 -24.07 9.32 -11.14
N GLY A 400 -24.78 8.20 -11.03
CA GLY A 400 -26.19 8.17 -10.62
C GLY A 400 -26.45 8.75 -9.23
N ALA A 401 -25.44 8.75 -8.36
CA ALA A 401 -25.45 9.35 -7.04
C ALA A 401 -24.78 10.73 -6.99
N ASP A 402 -24.64 11.43 -8.12
CA ASP A 402 -24.05 12.77 -8.25
C ASP A 402 -22.57 12.89 -7.83
N TRP A 403 -21.84 11.77 -7.80
CA TRP A 403 -20.40 11.79 -7.67
C TRP A 403 -19.75 12.06 -9.03
N THR A 404 -18.71 12.88 -9.01
CA THR A 404 -17.79 13.01 -10.14
C THR A 404 -16.53 12.23 -9.84
N TYR A 405 -15.85 11.72 -10.86
CA TYR A 405 -14.58 11.02 -10.68
C TYR A 405 -13.58 11.38 -11.77
N ARG A 406 -12.30 11.27 -11.42
CA ARG A 406 -11.18 11.50 -12.31
C ARG A 406 -10.07 10.50 -12.02
N LEU A 407 -9.60 9.81 -13.05
CA LEU A 407 -8.38 9.01 -12.98
C LEU A 407 -7.18 9.93 -12.73
N ILE A 408 -6.52 9.77 -11.58
CA ILE A 408 -5.30 10.48 -11.21
C ILE A 408 -4.09 9.76 -11.82
N LYS A 409 -4.06 8.42 -11.68
CA LYS A 409 -2.92 7.61 -12.09
C LYS A 409 -3.34 6.21 -12.48
N SER A 410 -2.68 5.66 -13.49
CA SER A 410 -2.67 4.22 -13.79
C SER A 410 -1.21 3.77 -13.78
N LEU A 411 -0.89 2.79 -12.94
CA LEU A 411 0.47 2.33 -12.66
C LEU A 411 0.58 0.85 -13.02
N PRO A 412 1.48 0.46 -13.94
CA PRO A 412 1.73 -0.95 -14.19
C PRO A 412 2.34 -1.60 -12.95
N LEU A 413 1.79 -2.75 -12.58
CA LEU A 413 2.34 -3.56 -11.51
C LEU A 413 3.60 -4.29 -12.01
N PRO A 414 4.64 -4.38 -11.18
CA PRO A 414 5.85 -5.11 -11.53
C PRO A 414 5.60 -6.62 -11.36
N SER A 415 4.90 -7.23 -12.32
CA SER A 415 4.58 -8.65 -12.32
C SER A 415 5.68 -9.49 -13.00
N LEU A 416 6.08 -10.60 -12.37
CA LEU A 416 7.11 -11.52 -12.89
C LEU A 416 6.60 -12.43 -14.01
N ASN A 417 5.29 -12.61 -14.13
CA ASN A 417 4.69 -13.58 -15.06
C ASN A 417 4.27 -12.92 -16.40
N GLY A 418 4.62 -11.64 -16.62
CA GLY A 418 4.27 -10.92 -17.85
C GLY A 418 2.77 -10.59 -18.01
N VAL A 419 1.99 -10.66 -16.93
CA VAL A 419 0.60 -10.20 -16.92
C VAL A 419 0.61 -8.68 -16.75
N ASP A 420 0.01 -7.98 -17.72
CA ASP A 420 -0.17 -6.53 -17.69
C ASP A 420 -1.29 -6.17 -16.71
N GLU A 421 -0.96 -6.14 -15.43
CA GLU A 421 -1.85 -5.67 -14.36
C GLU A 421 -1.53 -4.21 -14.04
N VAL A 422 -2.55 -3.43 -13.67
CA VAL A 422 -2.38 -2.03 -13.28
C VAL A 422 -3.06 -1.77 -11.95
N VAL A 423 -2.53 -0.80 -11.21
CA VAL A 423 -3.25 -0.12 -10.13
C VAL A 423 -3.69 1.24 -10.65
N GLU A 424 -4.99 1.48 -10.58
CA GLU A 424 -5.63 2.74 -10.91
C GLU A 424 -5.97 3.50 -9.62
N VAL A 425 -5.75 4.81 -9.64
CA VAL A 425 -6.01 5.71 -8.53
C VAL A 425 -6.92 6.83 -9.02
N TYR A 426 -8.09 6.94 -8.42
CA TYR A 426 -9.15 7.88 -8.76
C TYR A 426 -9.34 8.91 -7.64
N CYS A 427 -9.68 10.14 -8.03
CA CYS A 427 -10.25 11.14 -7.14
C CYS A 427 -11.74 11.18 -7.42
N LEU A 428 -12.57 10.98 -6.39
CA LEU A 428 -14.02 11.15 -6.46
C LEU A 428 -14.41 12.38 -5.64
N GLU A 429 -15.34 13.18 -6.16
CA GLU A 429 -15.80 14.39 -5.49
C GLU A 429 -17.33 14.50 -5.55
N LYS A 430 -17.90 14.94 -4.43
CA LYS A 430 -19.30 15.36 -4.33
C LYS A 430 -19.39 16.67 -3.57
N SER A 431 -20.05 17.66 -4.18
CA SER A 431 -20.18 19.02 -3.65
C SER A 431 -21.64 19.38 -3.40
N ASP A 432 -21.89 20.23 -2.40
CA ASP A 432 -23.24 20.75 -2.17
C ASP A 432 -23.68 21.64 -3.35
N ARG A 433 -24.71 21.21 -4.07
CA ARG A 433 -25.30 21.94 -5.21
C ARG A 433 -26.35 22.97 -4.79
N SER A 434 -26.61 23.16 -3.49
CA SER A 434 -27.69 24.02 -2.98
C SER A 434 -27.57 25.52 -3.33
N GLY A 435 -26.46 25.98 -3.91
CA GLY A 435 -26.22 27.38 -4.28
C GLY A 435 -26.38 27.76 -5.77
N GLN A 436 -26.62 26.82 -6.69
CA GLN A 436 -26.59 27.11 -8.15
C GLN A 436 -27.92 26.97 -8.91
N ASN A 437 -29.04 26.71 -8.24
CA ASN A 437 -30.36 26.71 -8.90
C ASN A 437 -31.17 27.97 -8.60
N SER A 438 -30.67 29.10 -9.12
CA SER A 438 -31.50 30.25 -9.47
C SER A 438 -31.07 30.81 -10.84
N GLY A 439 -31.56 30.16 -11.90
CA GLY A 439 -31.65 30.74 -13.24
C GLY A 439 -30.61 30.24 -14.23
N GLU A 440 -30.92 29.16 -14.94
CA GLU A 440 -31.33 29.25 -16.35
C GLU A 440 -31.59 27.85 -16.90
N SER A 441 -32.88 27.55 -17.05
CA SER A 441 -33.31 26.51 -17.97
C SER A 441 -33.15 27.02 -19.40
N SER A 442 -32.78 26.11 -20.32
CA SER A 442 -32.86 26.19 -21.80
C SER A 442 -31.58 26.58 -22.57
N LYS A 443 -30.89 25.60 -23.18
CA LYS A 443 -31.11 25.23 -24.61
C LYS A 443 -30.11 24.17 -25.11
N LYS A 444 -30.71 23.10 -25.67
CA LYS A 444 -30.22 22.20 -26.72
C LYS A 444 -29.00 22.68 -27.52
N ARG A 445 -28.03 21.78 -27.74
CA ARG A 445 -27.49 21.52 -29.09
C ARG A 445 -26.99 20.07 -29.23
N LYS A 446 -27.64 19.38 -30.18
CA LYS A 446 -27.20 18.16 -30.87
C LYS A 446 -26.04 18.48 -31.81
N THR A 447 -25.38 17.41 -32.28
CA THR A 447 -24.44 17.28 -33.42
C THR A 447 -23.00 17.69 -33.05
N GLU A 448 -21.93 16.91 -33.27
CA GLU A 448 -21.60 16.02 -34.41
C GLU A 448 -20.73 14.82 -33.98
N GLU A 449 -21.14 13.62 -34.41
CA GLU A 449 -20.23 12.53 -34.80
C GLU A 449 -19.87 12.74 -36.28
N GLN A 450 -18.58 12.79 -36.63
CA GLN A 450 -17.97 11.97 -37.70
C GLN A 450 -16.53 12.39 -37.99
N ASP A 451 -15.76 11.36 -38.40
CA ASP A 451 -14.52 11.37 -39.18
C ASP A 451 -13.18 11.68 -38.50
N HIS A 452 -12.40 10.61 -38.27
CA HIS A 452 -11.37 10.24 -39.24
C HIS A 452 -10.78 8.84 -39.01
N GLN A 453 -11.03 7.94 -39.97
CA GLN A 453 -10.30 6.69 -40.20
C GLN A 453 -8.96 6.94 -40.93
N VAL A 454 -7.94 6.25 -40.44
CA VAL A 454 -6.95 5.42 -41.18
C VAL A 454 -6.36 5.97 -42.48
N SER A 455 -5.05 6.24 -42.47
CA SER A 455 -4.22 6.26 -43.68
C SER A 455 -3.14 5.17 -43.65
N ARG A 456 -3.15 4.29 -44.67
CA ARG A 456 -2.05 3.39 -45.04
C ARG A 456 -1.17 4.09 -46.08
N PRO A 457 0.15 3.86 -46.13
CA PRO A 457 1.02 4.50 -47.12
C PRO A 457 1.10 3.68 -48.42
N GLY A 458 0.89 4.37 -49.54
CA GLY A 458 1.12 3.84 -50.89
C GLY A 458 2.60 3.92 -51.30
N LYS A 459 3.13 2.80 -51.80
CA LYS A 459 4.40 2.69 -52.53
C LYS A 459 4.19 2.94 -54.02
N ARG A 460 5.07 3.74 -54.63
CA ARG A 460 5.67 3.67 -56.00
C ARG A 460 5.87 5.10 -56.52
N ALA A 461 6.82 5.42 -57.40
CA ALA A 461 8.17 4.94 -57.72
C ALA A 461 8.67 5.88 -58.84
N MET A 462 9.99 6.03 -58.91
CA MET A 462 10.80 6.46 -60.06
C MET A 462 10.87 7.94 -60.46
N GLY A 463 12.12 8.39 -60.62
CA GLY A 463 12.49 9.35 -61.67
C GLY A 463 13.80 10.12 -61.45
N ASN A 464 14.93 9.53 -61.87
CA ASN A 464 16.14 10.18 -62.42
C ASN A 464 17.06 11.02 -61.48
N THR A 465 18.39 11.03 -61.57
CA THR A 465 19.32 10.78 -62.71
C THR A 465 20.78 10.65 -62.22
N ASN A 466 21.63 9.96 -63.03
CA ASN A 466 23.10 10.09 -63.23
C ASN A 466 24.02 9.73 -62.05
N GLN A 467 24.90 8.72 -62.12
CA GLN A 467 26.01 8.46 -63.06
C GLN A 467 26.45 7.00 -62.98
#